data_AF-A0A0C2RLG2-F1
#
_entry.id   AF-A0A0C2RLG2-F1
#
_cell.length_a   1.000
_cell.length_b   1.000
_cell.length_c   1.000
_cell.angle_alpha   90.00
_cell.angle_beta   90.00
_cell.angle_gamma   90.00
#
_symmetry.space_group_name_H-M   'P 1'
#
loop_
_entity.id
_entity.type
_entity.pdbx_description
1 polymer ?
#
loop_
_entity_poly.entity_id
_entity_poly.type
_entity_poly.pdbx_seq_one_letter_code
_entity_poly.pdbx_strand_id
1 'polypeptide(L)' 'MFFKQDHHPHAKKYADTACFVTFVFWGFVLLLNYTGESFFGGPFVSNSLHILLAGLAVFFSTDLLLRIIKRA' A
#
# COMPACT_ATOMS: atom_id res chain seq x y z
N MET A 1 15.94 1.85 -5.91
CA MET A 1 15.86 1.36 -7.31
C MET A 1 16.47 -0.05 -7.43
N PHE A 2 15.89 -1.04 -6.75
CA PHE A 2 16.42 -2.42 -6.72
C PHE A 2 15.67 -3.41 -7.64
N PHE A 3 14.80 -2.88 -8.51
CA PHE A 3 14.09 -3.66 -9.50
C PHE A 3 14.72 -3.41 -10.87
N LYS A 4 15.18 -4.49 -11.50
CA LYS A 4 15.66 -4.51 -12.88
C LYS A 4 14.72 -3.72 -13.78
N GLN A 5 15.31 -2.90 -14.65
CA GLN A 5 14.61 -2.30 -15.77
C GLN A 5 14.31 -3.39 -16.81
N ASP A 6 13.35 -4.26 -16.51
CA ASP A 6 12.80 -5.12 -17.55
C ASP A 6 12.02 -4.21 -18.51
N HIS A 7 12.43 -4.23 -19.78
CA HIS A 7 11.92 -3.46 -20.91
C HIS A 7 10.46 -3.80 -21.30
N HIS A 8 9.61 -4.21 -20.35
CA HIS A 8 8.17 -4.36 -20.54
C HIS A 8 7.45 -3.12 -19.98
N PRO A 9 6.99 -2.19 -20.84
CA PRO A 9 6.44 -0.89 -20.43
C PRO A 9 5.21 -0.97 -19.51
N HIS A 10 4.60 -2.15 -19.41
CA HIS A 10 3.44 -2.39 -18.55
C HIS A 10 3.80 -2.87 -17.14
N ALA A 11 4.87 -3.65 -16.97
CA ALA A 11 5.24 -4.19 -15.64
C ALA A 11 5.61 -3.07 -14.66
N LYS A 12 6.31 -2.04 -15.14
CA LYS A 12 6.66 -0.85 -14.36
C LYS A 12 5.42 -0.06 -13.91
N LYS A 13 4.43 0.12 -14.80
CA LYS A 13 3.18 0.83 -14.49
C LYS A 13 2.39 0.17 -13.36
N TYR A 14 2.38 -1.17 -13.27
CA TYR A 14 1.67 -1.87 -12.20
C TYR A 14 2.34 -1.68 -10.85
N ALA A 15 3.67 -1.77 -10.80
CA ALA A 15 4.42 -1.54 -9.56
C ALA A 15 4.28 -0.08 -9.08
N ASP A 16 4.35 0.90 -9.98
CA ASP A 16 4.13 2.31 -9.64
C ASP A 16 2.70 2.54 -9.11
N THR A 17 1.70 1.91 -9.72
CA THR A 17 0.30 2.01 -9.27
C THR A 17 0.09 1.34 -7.91
N ALA A 18 0.62 0.13 -7.72
CA ALA A 18 0.57 -0.57 -6.44
C ALA A 18 1.24 0.26 -5.34
N CYS A 19 2.41 0.87 -5.63
CA CYS A 19 3.11 1.73 -4.68
C CYS A 19 2.30 2.97 -4.30
N PHE A 20 1.65 3.62 -5.28
CA PHE A 20 0.76 4.74 -5.03
C PHE A 20 -0.45 4.35 -4.16
N VAL A 21 -1.08 3.21 -4.45
CA VAL A 21 -2.21 2.70 -3.65
C VAL A 21 -1.76 2.42 -2.21
N THR A 22 -0.59 1.80 -2.02
CA THR A 22 -0.02 1.56 -0.69
C THR A 22 0.29 2.85 0.05
N PHE A 23 0.79 3.87 -0.64
CA PHE A 23 1.04 5.18 -0.07
C PHE A 23 -0.27 5.86 0.40
N VAL A 24 -1.31 5.82 -0.43
CA VAL A 24 -2.64 6.33 -0.07
C VAL A 24 -3.21 5.57 1.12
N PHE A 25 -3.05 4.24 1.16
CA PHE A 25 -3.47 3.40 2.28
C PHE A 25 -2.77 3.79 3.59
N TRP A 26 -1.45 3.95 3.59
CA TRP A 26 -0.72 4.42 4.78
C TRP A 26 -1.14 5.82 5.21
N GLY A 27 -1.32 6.73 4.26
CA GLY A 27 -1.86 8.07 4.55
C GLY A 27 -3.22 7.99 5.25
N PHE A 28 -4.12 7.15 4.74
CA PHE A 28 -5.45 6.96 5.32
C PHE A 28 -5.39 6.33 6.71
N VAL A 29 -4.56 5.30 6.91
CA VAL A 29 -4.38 4.66 8.22
C VAL A 29 -3.81 5.64 9.24
N LEU A 30 -2.84 6.47 8.87
CA LEU A 30 -2.31 7.52 9.75
C LEU A 30 -3.36 8.58 10.08
N LEU A 31 -4.20 8.95 9.11
CA LEU A 31 -5.29 9.91 9.30
C LEU A 31 -6.37 9.34 10.25
N LEU A 32 -6.70 8.06 10.12
CA LEU A 32 -7.56 7.35 11.07
C LEU A 32 -6.93 7.26 12.45
N ASN A 33 -5.62 7.02 12.54
CA ASN A 33 -4.89 6.98 13.81
C ASN A 33 -4.96 8.34 14.51
N TYR A 34 -4.70 9.42 13.76
CA TYR A 34 -4.81 10.80 14.25
C TYR A 34 -6.24 11.13 14.71
N THR A 35 -7.25 10.76 13.92
CA THR A 35 -8.66 10.98 14.26
C THR A 35 -9.05 10.16 15.50
N GLY A 36 -8.63 8.90 15.59
CA GLY A 36 -8.86 8.05 16.76
C GLY A 36 -8.20 8.63 18.02
N GLU A 37 -6.99 9.13 17.93
CA GLU A 37 -6.30 9.76 19.06
C GLU A 37 -7.00 11.06 19.50
N SER A 38 -7.50 11.85 18.55
CA SER A 38 -8.17 13.13 18.83
C SER A 38 -9.59 12.97 19.39
N PHE A 39 -10.34 11.93 18.98
CA PHE A 39 -11.74 11.74 19.38
C PHE A 39 -11.99 10.61 20.40
N PHE A 40 -11.19 9.55 20.38
CA PHE A 40 -11.37 8.34 21.21
C PHE A 40 -10.31 8.18 22.31
N GLY A 41 -9.33 9.08 22.38
CA GLY A 41 -8.32 9.10 23.46
C GLY A 41 -7.28 7.97 23.38
N GLY A 42 -7.15 7.31 22.24
CA GLY A 42 -6.13 6.28 22.03
C GLY A 42 -5.85 5.98 20.55
N PRO A 43 -4.63 5.51 20.22
CA PRO A 43 -4.26 5.19 18.85
C PRO A 43 -5.01 3.95 18.36
N PHE A 44 -5.60 4.05 17.16
CA PHE A 44 -6.27 2.96 16.47
C PHE A 44 -5.31 1.80 16.16
N VAL A 45 -4.07 2.13 15.77
CA VAL A 45 -2.99 1.16 15.59
C VAL A 45 -1.75 1.69 16.30
N SER A 46 -1.53 1.22 17.53
CA SER A 46 -0.38 1.62 18.35
C SER A 46 0.95 1.04 17.85
N ASN A 47 0.91 -0.05 17.07
CA ASN A 47 2.11 -0.77 16.64
C ASN A 47 2.43 -0.49 15.17
N SER A 48 3.50 0.25 14.94
CA SER A 48 3.98 0.64 13.60
C SER A 48 4.28 -0.55 12.68
N LEU A 49 4.66 -1.71 13.24
CA LEU A 49 4.85 -2.93 12.46
C LEU A 49 3.56 -3.44 11.82
N HIS A 50 2.41 -3.27 12.47
CA HIS A 50 1.13 -3.73 11.93
C HIS A 50 0.71 -2.86 10.75
N ILE A 51 0.94 -1.54 10.82
CA ILE A 51 0.69 -0.60 9.72
C ILE A 51 1.58 -0.94 8.52
N LEU A 52 2.85 -1.24 8.78
CA LEU A 52 3.81 -1.63 7.75
C LEU A 52 3.38 -2.93 7.05
N LEU A 53 3.04 -3.97 7.83
CA LEU A 53 2.63 -5.27 7.31
C LEU A 53 1.31 -5.18 6.53
N ALA A 54 0.35 -4.38 7.00
CA ALA A 54 -0.90 -4.14 6.32
C ALA A 54 -0.69 -3.43 4.97
N GLY A 55 0.15 -2.40 4.92
CA GLY A 55 0.50 -1.73 3.67
C GLY A 55 1.22 -2.67 2.69
N LEU A 56 2.12 -3.52 3.19
CA LEU A 56 2.81 -4.52 2.36
C LEU A 56 1.83 -5.56 1.79
N ALA A 57 0.87 -6.02 2.59
CA ALA A 57 -0.19 -6.92 2.13
C ALA A 57 -1.04 -6.27 1.02
N VAL A 58 -1.39 -4.98 1.17
CA VAL A 58 -2.11 -4.21 0.15
C VAL A 58 -1.27 -4.05 -1.13
N PHE A 59 0.03 -3.78 -1.00
CA PHE A 59 0.95 -3.68 -2.14
C PHE A 59 0.95 -4.96 -2.97
N PHE A 60 1.23 -6.10 -2.33
CA PHE A 60 1.28 -7.40 -3.00
C PHE A 60 -0.08 -7.79 -3.58
N SER A 61 -1.17 -7.55 -2.85
CA SER A 61 -2.52 -7.84 -3.33
C SER A 61 -2.87 -7.01 -4.56
N THR A 62 -2.52 -5.72 -4.57
CA THR A 62 -2.80 -4.80 -5.68
C THR A 62 -1.97 -5.15 -6.91
N ASP A 63 -0.67 -5.42 -6.74
CA ASP A 63 0.21 -5.85 -7.85
C ASP A 63 -0.27 -7.19 -8.45
N LEU A 64 -0.64 -8.15 -7.60
CA LEU A 64 -1.14 -9.46 -8.03
C LEU A 64 -2.49 -9.35 -8.75
N LEU A 65 -3.43 -8.55 -8.23
CA LEU A 65 -4.72 -8.30 -8.85
C LEU A 65 -4.56 -7.65 -10.24
N LEU A 66 -3.71 -6.62 -10.35
CA LEU A 66 -3.44 -5.93 -11.61
C LEU A 66 -2.80 -6.86 -12.65
N ARG A 67 -1.91 -7.77 -12.22
CA ARG A 67 -1.32 -8.79 -13.10
C ARG A 67 -2.35 -9.81 -13.58
N ILE A 68 -3.30 -10.20 -12.72
CA ILE A 68 -4.38 -11.15 -13.08
C ILE A 68 -5.36 -10.50 -14.06
N ILE A 69 -5.88 -9.30 -13.72
CA ILE A 69 -6.87 -8.59 -14.56
C ILE A 69 -6.33 -8.36 -15.97
N LYS A 70 -5.04 -8.12 -16.12
CA LYS A 70 -4.43 -7.84 -17.42
C LYS A 70 -3.99 -9.09 -18.20
N ARG A 71 -4.06 -10.27 -17.58
CA ARG A 71 -3.89 -11.57 -18.23
C ARG A 71 -5.20 -12.16 -18.76
N ALA A 72 -6.34 -11.71 -18.23
CA ALA A 72 -7.68 -12.01 -18.74
C ALA A 72 -8.02 -11.12 -19.93
#